data_AF-A0A9X3IRJ8-F1
#
_entry.id   AF-A0A9X3IRJ8-F1
#
_cell.length_a   1.000
_cell.length_b   1.000
_cell.length_c   1.000
_cell.angle_alpha   90.00
_cell.angle_beta   90.00
_cell.angle_gamma   90.00
#
_symmetry.space_group_name_H-M   'P 1'
#
loop_
_entity.id
_entity.type
_entity.pdbx_description
1 polymer ?
#
loop_
_entity_poly.entity_id
_entity_poly.type
_entity_poly.pdbx_seq_one_letter_code
_entity_poly.pdbx_strand_id
1 'polypeptide(L)'
;MSKILLITLLTDKKVYLVTAAGGVFSEGAYAPFDFQTNYLLHVLGFIGLTDVELVRIEGTVFGPDAAQAATEKADAMVKSLLAKAA
;
A
#
# COMPACT_ATOMS: atom_id res chain seq x y z
N MET A 1 -10.83 -32.00 -21.09
CA MET A 1 -11.54 -30.77 -20.68
C MET A 1 -10.55 -29.89 -19.92
N SER A 2 -9.91 -28.94 -20.62
CA SER A 2 -8.96 -28.00 -20.02
C SER A 2 -9.71 -27.03 -19.12
N LYS A 3 -9.47 -27.13 -17.81
CA LYS A 3 -10.02 -26.24 -16.80
C LYS A 3 -9.26 -24.92 -16.83
N ILE A 4 -9.48 -24.11 -17.87
CA ILE A 4 -9.18 -22.67 -17.85
C ILE A 4 -10.31 -22.04 -17.04
N LEU A 5 -10.13 -21.99 -15.73
CA LEU A 5 -11.07 -21.34 -14.82
C LEU A 5 -10.23 -20.46 -13.91
N LEU A 6 -9.96 -19.22 -14.32
CA LEU A 6 -9.57 -18.10 -13.44
C LEU A 6 -8.65 -18.48 -12.27
N ILE A 7 -7.58 -19.23 -12.53
CA ILE A 7 -6.56 -19.49 -11.50
C ILE A 7 -5.75 -18.21 -11.40
N THR A 8 -5.83 -17.55 -10.24
CA THR A 8 -4.92 -16.47 -9.86
C THR A 8 -3.49 -16.94 -10.03
N LEU A 9 -2.72 -16.32 -10.93
CA LEU A 9 -1.43 -16.86 -11.38
C LEU A 9 -0.24 -16.53 -10.45
N LEU A 10 -0.41 -15.59 -9.51
CA LEU A 10 0.69 -15.05 -8.69
C LEU A 10 0.50 -15.28 -7.19
N THR A 11 -0.02 -16.43 -6.76
CA THR A 11 -0.17 -16.75 -5.33
C THR A 11 1.17 -16.85 -4.59
N ASP A 12 1.12 -16.83 -3.26
CA ASP A 12 2.27 -17.04 -2.36
C ASP A 12 3.42 -16.03 -2.51
N LYS A 13 3.09 -14.79 -2.91
CA LYS A 13 4.03 -13.68 -2.97
C LYS A 13 3.64 -12.58 -1.99
N LYS A 14 4.63 -12.10 -1.25
CA LYS A 14 4.55 -10.88 -0.45
C LYS A 14 4.67 -9.65 -1.34
N VAL A 15 3.80 -8.67 -1.15
CA VAL A 15 3.86 -7.36 -1.81
C VAL A 15 4.07 -6.28 -0.77
N TYR A 16 5.02 -5.39 -1.04
CA TYR A 16 5.18 -4.14 -0.30
C TYR A 16 4.66 -3.00 -1.20
N LEU A 17 3.50 -2.46 -0.86
CA LEU A 17 2.88 -1.37 -1.61
C LEU A 17 3.22 -0.04 -0.93
N VAL A 18 4.10 0.75 -1.54
CA VAL A 18 4.45 2.09 -1.05
C VAL A 18 3.64 3.14 -1.81
N THR A 19 2.92 3.98 -1.10
CA THR A 19 2.07 5.04 -1.67
C THR A 19 2.43 6.40 -1.09
N ALA A 20 2.32 7.45 -1.91
CA ALA A 20 2.55 8.82 -1.48
C ALA A 20 1.41 9.72 -1.96
N ALA A 21 0.88 10.56 -1.07
CA ALA A 21 -0.20 11.49 -1.36
C ALA A 21 0.00 12.83 -0.65
N GLY A 22 -0.42 13.91 -1.32
CA GLY A 22 -0.41 15.25 -0.73
C GLY A 22 -1.38 15.37 0.44
N GLY A 23 -2.58 14.80 0.31
CA GLY A 23 -3.59 14.74 1.37
C GLY A 23 -3.45 13.52 2.28
N VAL A 24 -4.30 13.46 3.32
CA VAL A 24 -4.46 12.29 4.19
C VAL A 24 -5.73 11.56 3.77
N PHE A 25 -5.58 10.32 3.31
CA PHE A 25 -6.66 9.46 2.85
C PHE A 25 -6.77 8.15 3.64
N SER A 26 -5.87 7.91 4.59
CA SER A 26 -5.99 6.79 5.53
C SER A 26 -7.12 6.94 6.55
N GLU A 27 -7.57 8.17 6.81
CA GLU A 27 -8.59 8.47 7.83
C GLU A 27 -9.36 9.75 7.52
N GLY A 28 -10.38 10.02 8.33
CA GLY A 28 -11.19 11.24 8.26
C GLY A 28 -12.16 11.28 7.07
N ALA A 29 -12.69 12.48 6.80
CA ALA A 29 -13.75 12.69 5.81
C ALA A 29 -13.32 12.39 4.37
N TYR A 30 -12.01 12.43 4.09
CA TYR A 30 -11.47 12.16 2.76
C TYR A 30 -11.11 10.68 2.53
N ALA A 31 -11.17 9.81 3.54
CA ALA A 31 -10.86 8.38 3.37
C ALA A 31 -11.67 7.67 2.26
N PRO A 32 -12.97 7.97 2.05
CA PRO A 32 -13.72 7.41 0.91
C PRO A 32 -13.18 7.79 -0.48
N PHE A 33 -12.31 8.80 -0.56
CA PHE A 33 -11.71 9.29 -1.80
C PHE A 33 -10.32 8.69 -2.07
N ASP A 34 -9.88 7.69 -1.30
CA ASP A 34 -8.65 6.93 -1.58
C ASP A 34 -8.86 5.96 -2.78
N PHE A 35 -8.98 6.52 -3.98
CA PHE A 35 -9.16 5.70 -5.18
C PHE A 35 -7.88 4.98 -5.57
N GLN A 36 -6.72 5.60 -5.35
CA GLN A 36 -5.41 5.06 -5.73
C GLN A 36 -5.13 3.75 -4.99
N THR A 37 -5.16 3.76 -3.66
CA THR A 37 -4.78 2.59 -2.87
C THR A 37 -5.79 1.47 -3.04
N ASN A 38 -7.08 1.79 -3.01
CA ASN A 38 -8.14 0.80 -3.15
C ASN A 38 -8.13 0.14 -4.53
N TYR A 39 -7.86 0.91 -5.60
CA TYR A 39 -7.71 0.35 -6.95
C TYR A 39 -6.52 -0.63 -7.02
N LEU A 40 -5.36 -0.24 -6.47
CA LEU A 40 -4.18 -1.10 -6.47
C LEU A 40 -4.42 -2.39 -5.68
N LEU A 41 -5.00 -2.30 -4.48
CA LEU A 41 -5.35 -3.48 -3.68
C LEU A 41 -6.35 -4.38 -4.40
N HIS A 42 -7.33 -3.80 -5.11
CA HIS A 42 -8.30 -4.56 -5.88
C HIS A 42 -7.64 -5.33 -7.03
N VAL A 43 -6.80 -4.66 -7.84
CA VAL A 43 -6.11 -5.29 -8.96
C VAL A 43 -5.09 -6.34 -8.50
N LEU A 44 -4.34 -6.06 -7.43
CA LEU A 44 -3.40 -7.01 -6.83
C LEU A 44 -4.14 -8.27 -6.35
N GLY A 45 -5.25 -8.10 -5.63
CA GLY A 45 -6.11 -9.21 -5.21
C GLY A 45 -6.65 -10.01 -6.40
N PHE A 46 -7.08 -9.34 -7.46
CA PHE A 46 -7.58 -9.99 -8.67
C PHE A 46 -6.54 -10.91 -9.33
N ILE A 47 -5.26 -10.52 -9.32
CA ILE A 47 -4.17 -11.35 -9.90
C ILE A 47 -3.57 -12.37 -8.92
N GLY A 48 -4.05 -12.43 -7.67
CA GLY A 48 -3.61 -13.39 -6.64
C GLY A 48 -2.61 -12.87 -5.62
N LEU A 49 -2.28 -11.58 -5.66
CA LEU A 49 -1.34 -10.94 -4.74
C LEU A 49 -2.09 -10.36 -3.54
N THR A 50 -2.49 -11.23 -2.61
CA THR A 50 -3.32 -10.83 -1.45
C THR A 50 -2.53 -10.52 -0.19
N ASP A 51 -1.28 -10.95 -0.09
CA ASP A 51 -0.41 -10.64 1.05
C ASP A 51 0.33 -9.31 0.84
N VAL A 52 -0.35 -8.21 1.18
CA VAL A 52 0.11 -6.84 0.94
C VAL A 52 0.41 -6.12 2.26
N GLU A 53 1.64 -5.60 2.39
CA GLU A 53 2.01 -4.61 3.40
C GLU A 53 1.98 -3.23 2.76
N LEU A 54 1.11 -2.37 3.28
CA LEU A 54 0.92 -1.02 2.78
C LEU A 54 1.74 -0.01 3.61
N VAL A 55 2.63 0.72 2.94
CA VAL A 55 3.40 1.84 3.52
C VAL A 55 2.85 3.13 2.93
N ARG A 56 2.33 4.03 3.77
CA ARG A 56 1.71 5.29 3.35
C ARG A 56 2.57 6.48 3.75
N ILE A 57 2.78 7.38 2.80
CA ILE A 57 3.41 8.69 2.98
C ILE A 57 2.36 9.74 2.63
N GLU A 58 1.73 10.36 3.64
CA GLU A 58 0.56 11.22 3.43
C GLU A 58 0.72 12.59 4.08
N GLY A 59 -0.07 13.56 3.64
CA GLY A 59 -0.04 14.92 4.19
C GLY A 59 1.17 15.72 3.73
N THR A 60 1.87 15.30 2.67
CA THR A 60 3.11 15.95 2.23
C THR A 60 2.91 17.37 1.70
N VAL A 61 1.67 17.75 1.35
CA VAL A 61 1.35 19.11 0.89
C VAL A 61 1.28 20.13 2.03
N PHE A 62 1.23 19.70 3.29
CA PHE A 62 1.08 20.60 4.45
C PHE A 62 2.38 21.30 4.87
N GLY A 63 3.48 21.07 4.15
CA GLY A 63 4.75 21.76 4.37
C GLY A 63 5.93 20.80 4.53
N PRO A 64 7.17 21.34 4.59
CA PRO A 64 8.39 20.53 4.65
C PRO A 64 8.44 19.64 5.91
N ASP A 65 8.03 20.15 7.07
CA ASP A 65 8.03 19.39 8.31
C ASP A 65 7.05 18.21 8.26
N ALA A 66 5.87 18.41 7.66
CA ALA A 66 4.88 17.35 7.47
C ALA A 66 5.39 16.28 6.49
N ALA A 67 6.02 16.70 5.40
CA ALA A 67 6.63 15.77 4.44
C ALA A 67 7.78 14.97 5.06
N GLN A 68 8.62 15.60 5.88
CA GLN A 68 9.69 14.93 6.61
C GLN A 68 9.13 13.92 7.61
N ALA A 69 8.17 14.32 8.44
CA ALA A 69 7.53 13.42 9.41
C ALA A 69 6.85 12.21 8.74
N ALA A 70 6.17 12.43 7.60
CA ALA A 70 5.57 11.35 6.83
C ALA A 70 6.62 10.37 6.28
N THR A 71 7.76 10.88 5.83
CA THR A 71 8.88 10.06 5.33
C THR A 71 9.54 9.27 6.47
N GLU A 72 9.81 9.90 7.61
CA GLU A 72 10.38 9.24 8.79
C GLU A 72 9.48 8.12 9.33
N LYS A 73 8.16 8.34 9.32
CA LYS A 73 7.17 7.30 9.65
C LYS A 73 7.23 6.13 8.68
N ALA A 74 7.35 6.39 7.39
CA ALA A 74 7.48 5.36 6.37
C ALA A 74 8.79 4.57 6.54
N ASP A 75 9.92 5.25 6.79
CA ASP A 75 11.22 4.61 7.04
C ASP A 75 11.18 3.70 8.27
N ALA A 76 10.53 4.14 9.35
CA ALA A 76 10.35 3.32 10.56
C ALA A 76 9.54 2.05 10.26
N MET A 77 8.48 2.17 9.45
CA MET A 77 7.68 1.02 9.01
C MET A 77 8.50 0.08 8.13
N VAL A 78 9.25 0.58 7.15
CA VAL A 78 10.12 -0.23 6.29
C VAL A 78 11.15 -0.99 7.13
N LYS A 79 11.81 -0.33 8.10
CA LYS A 79 12.75 -0.99 9.02
C LYS A 79 12.08 -2.11 9.81
N SER A 80 10.86 -1.90 10.30
CA SER A 80 10.09 -2.94 11.00
C SER A 80 9.77 -4.13 10.08
N LEU A 81 9.42 -3.88 8.82
CA LEU A 81 9.13 -4.92 7.84
C LEU A 81 10.37 -5.72 7.46
N LEU A 82 11.51 -5.07 7.27
CA LEU A 82 12.79 -5.73 7.01
C LEU A 82 13.21 -6.64 8.17
N ALA A 83 12.97 -6.21 9.42
CA ALA A 83 13.25 -7.03 10.60
C ALA A 83 12.36 -8.27 10.73
N LYS A 84 11.13 -8.23 10.18
CA LYS A 84 10.22 -9.39 10.14
C LYS A 84 10.55 -10.38 9.02
N ALA A 85 11.23 -9.91 7.97
CA ALA A 85 11.57 -10.70 6.80
C ALA A 85 12.93 -11.42 6.92
N ALA A 86 13.76 -11.02 7.89
CA ALA A 86 15.03 -11.66 8.26
C ALA A 86 14.79 -12.85 9.19
#